data_AF-A0A498KW05-F1
#
_entry.id   AF-A0A498KW05-F1
#
_cell.length_a   1.000
_cell.length_b   1.000
_cell.length_c   1.000
_cell.angle_alpha   90.00
_cell.angle_beta   90.00
_cell.angle_gamma   90.00
#
_symmetry.space_group_name_H-M   'P 1'
#
loop_
_entity.id
_entity.type
_entity.pdbx_description
1 polymer ?
#
loop_
_entity_poly.entity_id
_entity_poly.type
_entity_poly.pdbx_seq_one_letter_code
_entity_poly.pdbx_strand_id
1 'polypeptide(L)'
;MDRRQYIRTALGATAGTVALAGCLGGDGTGSSDEYPNTKLSKQEMEFDPEDVRFPAWGQRIPSATLPDALGGGETSTRGFDKPLALTFIFSNCMTACPLLTQALVSAQGKALQEGWGDAVEFAEITFDPVRDTPERLRTYAEERNVALDAGNWTFLRPETEARAKAVVQEQFGVYFEKTDPDSSGTDAGTAATESGTTSPVPSTATPTETGTRTGTPAADGDGYMFTHRSLILLVNGEGYVERFWNGDEATSTAAAELPDAMNRLRKA
;
A
#
# COMPACT_ATOMS: atom_id res chain seq x y z
N MET A 1 -51.11 51.97 29.78
CA MET A 1 -50.60 53.18 29.11
C MET A 1 -50.25 54.12 30.24
N ASP A 2 -48.99 54.48 30.53
CA ASP A 2 -47.93 54.91 29.62
C ASP A 2 -46.52 54.52 30.07
N ARG A 3 -45.66 54.32 29.06
CA ARG A 3 -44.21 54.11 29.13
C ARG A 3 -43.47 55.45 29.08
N ARG A 4 -42.21 55.43 29.58
CA ARG A 4 -41.01 56.29 29.27
C ARG A 4 -40.45 56.95 30.54
N GLN A 5 -39.15 57.02 30.87
CA GLN A 5 -37.88 56.79 30.17
C GLN A 5 -36.69 56.82 31.18
N TYR A 6 -35.60 56.06 30.88
CA TYR A 6 -34.14 56.39 30.99
C TYR A 6 -33.52 56.66 32.40
N ILE A 7 -32.29 56.27 32.76
CA ILE A 7 -30.96 56.49 32.15
C ILE A 7 -29.93 55.43 32.68
N ARG A 8 -28.93 55.12 31.83
CA ARG A 8 -27.66 54.35 32.04
C ARG A 8 -26.80 54.93 33.20
N THR A 9 -25.85 54.23 33.85
CA THR A 9 -24.42 54.16 33.47
C THR A 9 -23.55 53.65 34.64
N ALA A 10 -22.53 52.84 34.30
CA ALA A 10 -21.16 52.68 34.86
C ALA A 10 -20.83 52.04 36.24
N LEU A 11 -20.14 50.89 36.13
CA LEU A 11 -18.81 50.52 36.66
C LEU A 11 -18.28 51.08 38.01
N GLY A 12 -17.77 50.15 38.84
CA GLY A 12 -16.42 50.28 39.40
C GLY A 12 -16.19 49.74 40.82
N ALA A 13 -15.58 48.55 40.93
CA ALA A 13 -14.80 47.98 42.05
C ALA A 13 -14.83 46.45 41.88
N THR A 14 -13.78 45.62 42.01
CA THR A 14 -12.44 45.72 42.57
C THR A 14 -11.68 44.48 42.07
N ALA A 15 -10.37 44.60 41.86
CA ALA A 15 -9.49 43.49 41.58
C ALA A 15 -9.41 42.52 42.78
N GLY A 16 -9.50 41.22 42.49
CA GLY A 16 -9.25 40.13 43.43
C GLY A 16 -8.84 38.88 42.66
N THR A 17 -7.55 38.58 42.68
CA THR A 17 -6.95 37.41 42.03
C THR A 17 -7.41 36.11 42.68
N VAL A 18 -8.06 35.23 41.92
CA VAL A 18 -8.21 33.82 42.26
C VAL A 18 -7.32 33.03 41.30
N ALA A 19 -6.24 32.48 41.84
CA ALA A 19 -5.45 31.47 41.17
C ALA A 19 -6.26 30.17 41.15
N LEU A 20 -6.80 29.82 39.99
CA LEU A 20 -7.24 28.46 39.72
C LEU A 20 -6.08 27.74 39.05
N ALA A 21 -5.52 26.77 39.78
CA ALA A 21 -4.67 25.73 39.22
C ALA A 21 -5.50 24.98 38.16
N GLY A 22 -5.36 25.39 36.90
CA GLY A 22 -5.88 24.67 35.76
C GLY A 22 -4.93 23.54 35.44
N CYS A 23 -5.34 22.30 35.74
CA CYS A 23 -4.82 21.12 35.07
C CYS A 23 -5.00 21.33 33.56
N LEU A 24 -3.93 21.64 32.84
CA LEU A 24 -3.88 21.37 31.41
C LEU A 24 -3.56 19.89 31.26
N GLY A 25 -4.61 19.08 31.42
CA GLY A 25 -4.67 17.77 30.79
C GLY A 25 -4.59 18.00 29.28
N GLY A 26 -3.72 17.26 28.61
CA GLY A 26 -3.67 17.25 27.17
C GLY A 26 -4.97 16.70 26.62
N ASP A 27 -5.83 17.59 26.14
CA ASP A 27 -6.95 17.21 25.30
C ASP A 27 -6.38 16.85 23.93
N GLY A 28 -6.03 15.57 23.77
CA GLY A 28 -5.74 14.93 22.49
C GLY A 28 -7.00 14.77 21.63
N THR A 29 -7.82 15.81 21.55
CA THR A 29 -8.95 15.88 20.61
C THR A 29 -8.42 16.49 19.31
N GLY A 30 -7.76 15.66 18.51
CA GLY A 30 -7.57 15.97 17.08
C GLY A 30 -8.96 16.14 16.47
N SER A 31 -9.38 17.41 16.35
CA SER A 31 -10.72 17.77 15.90
C SER A 31 -10.94 17.25 14.48
N SER A 32 -12.15 16.80 14.20
CA SER A 32 -12.68 16.58 12.84
C SER A 32 -12.52 17.80 11.92
N ASP A 33 -12.17 18.95 12.49
CA ASP A 33 -11.90 20.20 11.74
C ASP A 33 -10.60 20.17 10.93
N GLU A 34 -9.64 19.29 11.25
CA GLU A 34 -8.33 19.28 10.57
C GLU A 34 -8.37 18.59 9.19
N TYR A 35 -9.28 17.62 9.00
CA TYR A 35 -9.43 16.90 7.73
C TYR A 35 -10.92 16.68 7.40
N PRO A 36 -11.63 17.71 6.88
CA PRO A 36 -13.08 17.64 6.63
C PRO A 36 -13.49 16.68 5.49
N ASN A 37 -12.52 16.09 4.81
CA ASN A 37 -12.74 15.28 3.60
C ASN A 37 -12.82 13.77 3.89
N THR A 38 -12.67 13.34 5.15
CA THR A 38 -12.82 11.93 5.55
C THR A 38 -14.25 11.64 6.00
N LYS A 39 -14.74 10.43 5.72
CA LYS A 39 -16.07 9.95 6.11
C LYS A 39 -16.03 9.04 7.33
N LEU A 40 -14.90 8.37 7.59
CA LEU A 40 -14.70 7.57 8.79
C LEU A 40 -14.06 8.40 9.90
N SER A 41 -14.24 7.96 11.15
CA SER A 41 -13.56 8.56 12.30
C SER A 41 -12.04 8.49 12.13
N LYS A 42 -11.30 9.42 12.74
CA LYS A 42 -9.83 9.42 12.74
C LYS A 42 -9.28 8.04 13.11
N GLN A 43 -8.32 7.55 12.34
CA GLN A 43 -7.56 6.34 12.67
C GLN A 43 -6.63 6.66 13.84
N GLU A 44 -6.58 5.78 14.85
CA GLU A 44 -5.61 5.89 15.93
C GLU A 44 -4.21 5.64 15.36
N MET A 45 -3.28 6.56 15.61
CA MET A 45 -1.91 6.54 15.10
C MET A 45 -0.98 7.10 16.17
N GLU A 46 0.22 6.55 16.27
CA GLU A 46 1.25 7.03 17.22
C GLU A 46 2.11 8.18 16.65
N PHE A 47 1.85 8.58 15.40
CA PHE A 47 2.63 9.57 14.66
C PHE A 47 1.72 10.61 13.98
N ASP A 48 2.31 11.74 13.60
CA ASP A 48 1.64 12.74 12.76
C ASP A 48 1.60 12.25 11.29
N PRO A 49 0.44 12.29 10.61
CA PRO A 49 0.34 12.04 9.18
C PRO A 49 1.36 12.79 8.31
N GLU A 50 1.79 14.00 8.71
CA GLU A 50 2.78 14.78 7.95
C GLU A 50 4.21 14.24 8.05
N ASP A 51 4.51 13.44 9.09
CA ASP A 51 5.85 12.89 9.34
C ASP A 51 6.13 11.59 8.59
N VAL A 52 5.11 11.00 7.94
CA VAL A 52 5.26 9.76 7.17
C VAL A 52 5.41 10.00 5.68
N ARG A 53 6.06 9.03 5.01
CA ARG A 53 6.42 9.14 3.59
C ARG A 53 5.27 8.79 2.64
N PHE A 54 4.25 8.09 3.14
CA PHE A 54 3.09 7.63 2.39
C PHE A 54 1.87 8.49 2.74
N PRO A 55 0.84 8.57 1.88
CA PRO A 55 -0.37 9.31 2.20
C PRO A 55 -1.08 8.65 3.39
N ALA A 56 -1.07 9.32 4.53
CA ALA A 56 -1.74 8.86 5.75
C ALA A 56 -3.19 9.38 5.83
N TRP A 57 -3.88 9.05 6.91
CA TRP A 57 -5.28 9.41 7.14
C TRP A 57 -5.54 10.90 6.86
N GLY A 58 -6.62 11.20 6.13
CA GLY A 58 -7.04 12.55 5.78
C GLY A 58 -6.26 13.19 4.62
N GLN A 59 -5.13 12.62 4.22
CA GLN A 59 -4.37 13.09 3.07
C GLN A 59 -4.93 12.52 1.77
N ARG A 60 -4.75 13.27 0.68
CA ARG A 60 -5.17 12.86 -0.65
C ARG A 60 -4.07 12.02 -1.30
N ILE A 61 -4.40 10.84 -1.82
CA ILE A 61 -3.42 9.99 -2.52
C ILE A 61 -2.81 10.73 -3.72
N PRO A 62 -1.57 10.45 -4.15
CA PRO A 62 -1.00 11.00 -5.38
C PRO A 62 -1.86 10.73 -6.62
N SER A 63 -1.72 11.60 -7.64
CA SER A 63 -2.32 11.39 -8.96
C SER A 63 -1.27 10.81 -9.91
N ALA A 64 -1.46 9.57 -10.31
CA ALA A 64 -0.68 8.92 -11.36
C ALA A 64 -1.63 8.27 -12.34
N THR A 65 -1.47 8.57 -13.62
CA THR A 65 -2.09 7.82 -14.70
C THR A 65 -1.15 6.68 -15.09
N LEU A 66 -1.69 5.47 -15.12
CA LEU A 66 -0.98 4.23 -15.40
C LEU A 66 -1.81 3.34 -16.32
N PRO A 67 -1.18 2.54 -17.20
CA PRO A 67 -1.88 1.50 -17.95
C PRO A 67 -2.67 0.54 -17.03
N ASP A 68 -3.93 0.28 -17.39
CA ASP A 68 -4.67 -0.86 -16.86
C ASP A 68 -4.24 -2.11 -17.61
N ALA A 69 -3.52 -3.00 -16.92
CA ALA A 69 -2.92 -4.18 -17.51
C ALA A 69 -3.97 -5.16 -18.07
N LEU A 70 -5.19 -5.20 -17.53
CA LEU A 70 -6.21 -6.19 -17.91
C LEU A 70 -7.41 -5.56 -18.63
N GLY A 71 -7.80 -4.34 -18.29
CA GLY A 71 -8.93 -3.62 -18.88
C GLY A 71 -8.59 -2.87 -20.17
N GLY A 72 -7.31 -2.60 -20.41
CA GLY A 72 -6.84 -1.80 -21.55
C GLY A 72 -7.04 -0.29 -21.35
N GLY A 73 -6.17 0.51 -21.96
CA GLY A 73 -6.14 1.96 -21.75
C GLY A 73 -5.37 2.35 -20.48
N GLU A 74 -5.67 3.53 -19.95
CA GLU A 74 -5.02 4.07 -18.76
C GLU A 74 -6.04 4.49 -17.70
N THR A 75 -5.68 4.32 -16.44
CA THR A 75 -6.49 4.65 -15.27
C THR A 75 -5.68 5.56 -14.35
N SER A 76 -6.32 6.62 -13.84
CA SER A 76 -5.74 7.48 -12.82
C SER A 76 -5.96 6.87 -11.44
N THR A 77 -4.95 6.90 -10.57
CA THR A 77 -5.08 6.54 -9.16
C THR A 77 -6.14 7.37 -8.42
N ARG A 78 -6.47 8.57 -8.92
CA ARG A 78 -7.57 9.42 -8.42
C ARG A 78 -8.85 9.33 -9.25
N GLY A 79 -8.93 8.39 -10.20
CA GLY A 79 -10.07 8.21 -11.09
C GLY A 79 -11.15 7.27 -10.55
N PHE A 80 -10.96 6.73 -9.35
CA PHE A 80 -11.92 5.84 -8.70
C PHE A 80 -12.94 6.65 -7.89
N ASP A 81 -14.19 6.66 -8.33
CA ASP A 81 -15.27 7.43 -7.68
C ASP A 81 -15.95 6.67 -6.52
N LYS A 82 -15.48 5.45 -6.22
CA LYS A 82 -15.99 4.57 -5.16
C LYS A 82 -14.90 4.31 -4.11
N PRO A 83 -15.24 3.78 -2.93
CA PRO A 83 -14.26 3.28 -1.98
C PRO A 83 -13.27 2.32 -2.65
N LEU A 84 -12.00 2.66 -2.58
CA LEU A 84 -10.90 1.94 -3.23
C LEU A 84 -10.00 1.32 -2.16
N ALA A 85 -9.74 0.01 -2.23
CA ALA A 85 -8.58 -0.58 -1.58
C ALA A 85 -7.41 -0.65 -2.57
N LEU A 86 -6.30 0.02 -2.23
CA LEU A 86 -5.12 0.16 -3.07
C LEU A 86 -3.90 -0.44 -2.37
N THR A 87 -3.12 -1.27 -3.08
CA THR A 87 -1.86 -1.84 -2.59
C THR A 87 -0.79 -1.91 -3.69
N PHE A 88 0.42 -2.32 -3.34
CA PHE A 88 1.60 -2.34 -4.19
C PHE A 88 2.25 -3.72 -4.16
N ILE A 89 2.46 -4.32 -5.33
CA ILE A 89 2.89 -5.72 -5.44
C ILE A 89 3.96 -5.90 -6.52
N PHE A 90 4.56 -7.09 -6.53
CA PHE A 90 5.10 -7.69 -7.73
C PHE A 90 4.73 -9.18 -7.74
N SER A 91 4.38 -9.72 -8.90
CA SER A 91 3.73 -11.04 -8.96
C SER A 91 4.63 -12.18 -8.49
N ASN A 92 5.96 -12.04 -8.62
CA ASN A 92 6.96 -13.05 -8.26
C ASN A 92 7.31 -13.09 -6.76
N CYS A 93 6.70 -12.24 -5.94
CA CYS A 93 6.88 -12.29 -4.49
C CYS A 93 6.24 -13.55 -3.88
N MET A 94 7.01 -14.29 -3.09
CA MET A 94 6.54 -15.51 -2.40
C MET A 94 6.26 -15.32 -0.90
N THR A 95 6.35 -14.08 -0.38
CA THR A 95 6.24 -13.79 1.06
C THR A 95 5.11 -12.79 1.36
N ALA A 96 5.39 -11.49 1.35
CA ALA A 96 4.46 -10.47 1.83
C ALA A 96 3.36 -10.12 0.83
N CYS A 97 3.67 -9.95 -0.48
CA CYS A 97 2.65 -9.57 -1.47
C CYS A 97 1.43 -10.52 -1.53
N PRO A 98 1.58 -11.86 -1.41
CA PRO A 98 0.42 -12.74 -1.25
C PRO A 98 -0.53 -12.39 -0.12
N LEU A 99 0.00 -11.95 1.01
CA LEU A 99 -0.81 -11.54 2.16
C LEU A 99 -1.54 -10.22 1.88
N LEU A 100 -0.89 -9.29 1.15
CA LEU A 100 -1.51 -8.02 0.75
C LEU A 100 -2.68 -8.25 -0.19
N THR A 101 -2.47 -9.02 -1.26
CA THR A 101 -3.55 -9.38 -2.20
C THR A 101 -4.65 -10.13 -1.46
N GLN A 102 -4.32 -11.04 -0.54
CA GLN A 102 -5.33 -11.77 0.24
C GLN A 102 -6.18 -10.85 1.13
N ALA A 103 -5.62 -9.77 1.68
CA ALA A 103 -6.41 -8.79 2.44
C ALA A 103 -7.47 -8.13 1.56
N LEU A 104 -7.11 -7.73 0.33
CA LEU A 104 -8.06 -7.18 -0.64
C LEU A 104 -9.08 -8.24 -1.10
N VAL A 105 -8.65 -9.48 -1.38
CA VAL A 105 -9.53 -10.60 -1.74
C VAL A 105 -10.55 -10.89 -0.64
N SER A 106 -10.17 -10.81 0.64
CA SER A 106 -11.10 -10.96 1.77
C SER A 106 -12.19 -9.87 1.75
N ALA A 107 -11.82 -8.63 1.44
CA ALA A 107 -12.77 -7.54 1.30
C ALA A 107 -13.67 -7.69 0.06
N GLN A 108 -13.11 -8.10 -1.09
CA GLN A 108 -13.86 -8.40 -2.31
C GLN A 108 -14.85 -9.55 -2.07
N GLY A 109 -14.42 -10.63 -1.41
CA GLY A 109 -15.26 -11.78 -1.08
C GLY A 109 -16.45 -11.38 -0.20
N LYS A 110 -16.23 -10.57 0.84
CA LYS A 110 -17.31 -10.01 1.66
C LYS A 110 -18.26 -9.13 0.81
N ALA A 111 -17.70 -8.29 -0.06
CA ALA A 111 -18.47 -7.43 -0.95
C ALA A 111 -19.43 -8.21 -1.85
N LEU A 112 -18.92 -9.26 -2.48
CA LEU A 112 -19.68 -10.11 -3.37
C LEU A 112 -20.72 -10.94 -2.60
N GLN A 113 -20.33 -11.53 -1.46
CA GLN A 113 -21.23 -12.32 -0.63
C GLN A 113 -22.42 -11.51 -0.08
N GLU A 114 -22.18 -10.25 0.30
CA GLU A 114 -23.21 -9.36 0.85
C GLU A 114 -23.88 -8.49 -0.23
N GLY A 115 -23.57 -8.68 -1.52
CA GLY A 115 -24.27 -8.04 -2.64
C GLY A 115 -23.96 -6.55 -2.85
N TRP A 116 -22.75 -6.10 -2.48
CA TRP A 116 -22.30 -4.71 -2.69
C TRP A 116 -20.98 -4.60 -3.48
N GLY A 117 -20.62 -5.64 -4.25
CA GLY A 117 -19.43 -5.64 -5.11
C GLY A 117 -19.33 -4.45 -6.06
N ASP A 118 -20.45 -4.01 -6.64
CA ASP A 118 -20.50 -2.86 -7.56
C ASP A 118 -20.27 -1.50 -6.87
N ALA A 119 -20.29 -1.46 -5.54
CA ALA A 119 -20.15 -0.23 -4.75
C ALA A 119 -18.72 0.03 -4.26
N VAL A 120 -17.75 -0.81 -4.64
CA VAL A 120 -16.35 -0.74 -4.18
C VAL A 120 -15.40 -1.13 -5.31
N GLU A 121 -14.15 -0.70 -5.19
CA GLU A 121 -13.09 -0.94 -6.18
C GLU A 121 -11.82 -1.45 -5.48
N PHE A 122 -11.02 -2.20 -6.22
CA PHE A 122 -9.74 -2.75 -5.79
C PHE A 122 -8.68 -2.43 -6.83
N ALA A 123 -7.50 -2.02 -6.41
CA ALA A 123 -6.38 -1.84 -7.32
C ALA A 123 -5.05 -2.28 -6.72
N GLU A 124 -4.21 -2.86 -7.57
CA GLU A 124 -2.83 -3.18 -7.24
C GLU A 124 -1.89 -2.51 -8.24
N ILE A 125 -0.89 -1.77 -7.74
CA ILE A 125 0.15 -1.18 -8.58
C ILE A 125 1.37 -2.09 -8.57
N THR A 126 1.78 -2.59 -9.73
CA THR A 126 3.04 -3.33 -9.81
C THR A 126 4.25 -2.41 -9.78
N PHE A 127 5.28 -2.78 -9.02
CA PHE A 127 6.60 -2.16 -9.10
C PHE A 127 7.63 -2.96 -9.91
N ASP A 128 7.20 -4.06 -10.54
CA ASP A 128 8.02 -4.89 -11.43
C ASP A 128 7.38 -5.00 -12.82
N PRO A 129 7.35 -3.90 -13.59
CA PRO A 129 6.71 -3.92 -14.88
C PRO A 129 7.44 -4.79 -15.91
N VAL A 130 8.70 -5.16 -15.65
CA VAL A 130 9.47 -6.04 -16.57
C VAL A 130 8.89 -7.44 -16.57
N ARG A 131 8.57 -8.00 -15.40
CA ARG A 131 8.05 -9.38 -15.28
C ARG A 131 6.53 -9.45 -15.14
N ASP A 132 5.89 -8.40 -14.62
CA ASP A 132 4.44 -8.35 -14.46
C ASP A 132 3.76 -7.92 -15.77
N THR A 133 3.79 -8.79 -16.78
CA THR A 133 3.02 -8.60 -18.01
C THR A 133 1.51 -8.77 -17.75
N PRO A 134 0.62 -8.31 -18.65
CA PRO A 134 -0.82 -8.59 -18.58
C PRO A 134 -1.14 -10.08 -18.38
N GLU A 135 -0.42 -10.97 -19.06
CA GLU A 135 -0.59 -12.42 -18.96
C GLU A 135 -0.19 -12.91 -17.57
N ARG A 136 0.98 -12.47 -17.08
CA ARG A 136 1.46 -12.84 -15.74
C ARG A 136 0.53 -12.35 -14.64
N LEU A 137 0.02 -11.13 -14.74
CA LEU A 137 -0.92 -10.53 -13.79
C LEU A 137 -2.27 -11.24 -13.81
N ARG A 138 -2.73 -11.73 -14.97
CA ARG A 138 -3.92 -12.58 -15.04
C ARG A 138 -3.71 -13.90 -14.32
N THR A 139 -2.58 -14.59 -14.55
CA THR A 139 -2.25 -15.82 -13.82
C THR A 139 -2.10 -15.56 -12.32
N TYR A 140 -1.47 -14.45 -11.93
CA TYR A 140 -1.37 -14.04 -10.53
C TYR A 140 -2.75 -13.85 -9.89
N ALA A 141 -3.68 -13.18 -10.58
CA ALA A 141 -5.04 -12.98 -10.09
C ALA A 141 -5.76 -14.31 -9.85
N GLU A 142 -5.63 -15.27 -10.78
CA GLU A 142 -6.16 -16.63 -10.64
C GLU A 142 -5.55 -17.38 -9.45
N GLU A 143 -4.21 -17.37 -9.32
CA GLU A 143 -3.46 -17.99 -8.21
C GLU A 143 -3.88 -17.43 -6.83
N ARG A 144 -4.34 -16.17 -6.80
CA ARG A 144 -4.76 -15.47 -5.58
C ARG A 144 -6.27 -15.43 -5.37
N ASN A 145 -7.05 -16.11 -6.21
CA ASN A 145 -8.51 -16.15 -6.14
C ASN A 145 -9.18 -14.77 -6.23
N VAL A 146 -8.62 -13.87 -7.03
CA VAL A 146 -9.26 -12.59 -7.37
C VAL A 146 -10.45 -12.86 -8.29
N ALA A 147 -11.63 -12.38 -7.93
CA ALA A 147 -12.83 -12.49 -8.74
C ALA A 147 -12.84 -11.43 -9.85
N LEU A 148 -12.05 -11.64 -10.91
CA LEU A 148 -11.91 -10.70 -12.03
C LEU A 148 -13.22 -10.46 -12.79
N ASP A 149 -14.13 -11.43 -12.79
CA ASP A 149 -15.44 -11.35 -13.42
C ASP A 149 -16.39 -10.35 -12.75
N ALA A 150 -16.11 -9.96 -11.50
CA ALA A 150 -16.83 -8.89 -10.81
C ALA A 150 -16.56 -7.49 -11.40
N GLY A 151 -15.52 -7.32 -12.22
CA GLY A 151 -15.23 -6.06 -12.90
C GLY A 151 -14.82 -4.90 -11.99
N ASN A 152 -14.50 -5.17 -10.72
CA ASN A 152 -14.15 -4.17 -9.71
C ASN A 152 -12.68 -4.23 -9.27
N TRP A 153 -11.82 -4.92 -10.03
CA TRP A 153 -10.40 -5.10 -9.73
C TRP A 153 -9.52 -4.64 -10.89
N THR A 154 -8.60 -3.72 -10.62
CA THR A 154 -7.70 -3.12 -11.61
C THR A 154 -6.24 -3.42 -11.28
N PHE A 155 -5.46 -3.89 -12.25
CA PHE A 155 -4.00 -3.97 -12.11
C PHE A 155 -3.35 -2.80 -12.84
N LEU A 156 -2.74 -1.89 -12.11
CA LEU A 156 -2.07 -0.72 -12.67
C LEU A 156 -0.59 -1.03 -12.89
N ARG A 157 -0.14 -0.92 -14.15
CA ARG A 157 1.20 -1.31 -14.56
C ARG A 157 1.98 -0.13 -15.14
N PRO A 158 2.93 0.44 -14.38
CA PRO A 158 3.92 1.38 -14.92
C PRO A 158 4.60 0.83 -16.18
N GLU A 159 4.97 1.70 -17.11
CA GLU A 159 5.54 1.29 -18.39
C GLU A 159 7.00 0.86 -18.25
N THR A 160 7.71 1.36 -17.24
CA THR A 160 9.15 1.16 -17.02
C THR A 160 9.47 1.09 -15.53
N GLU A 161 10.61 0.49 -15.18
CA GLU A 161 11.12 0.48 -13.79
C GLU A 161 11.30 1.90 -13.24
N ALA A 162 11.76 2.85 -14.08
CA ALA A 162 11.89 4.26 -13.70
C ALA A 162 10.52 4.88 -13.35
N ARG A 163 9.48 4.56 -14.13
CA ARG A 163 8.12 5.01 -13.83
C ARG A 163 7.56 4.34 -12.58
N ALA A 164 7.84 3.05 -12.38
CA ALA A 164 7.48 2.34 -11.16
C ALA A 164 8.10 3.01 -9.93
N LYS A 165 9.40 3.35 -9.99
CA LYS A 165 10.08 4.07 -8.90
C LYS A 165 9.47 5.44 -8.62
N ALA A 166 9.24 6.24 -9.66
CA ALA A 166 8.63 7.56 -9.54
C ALA A 166 7.23 7.49 -8.89
N VAL A 167 6.40 6.53 -9.27
CA VAL A 167 5.04 6.43 -8.71
C VAL A 167 5.07 5.76 -7.34
N VAL A 168 5.57 4.54 -7.24
CA VAL A 168 5.47 3.72 -6.03
C VAL A 168 6.32 4.28 -4.89
N GLN A 169 7.58 4.64 -5.17
CA GLN A 169 8.51 5.06 -4.13
C GLN A 169 8.49 6.57 -3.89
N GLU A 170 8.51 7.40 -4.95
CA GLU A 170 8.63 8.85 -4.79
C GLU A 170 7.28 9.52 -4.51
N GLN A 171 6.20 9.09 -5.17
CA GLN A 171 4.87 9.68 -4.95
C GLN A 171 4.13 9.01 -3.78
N PHE A 172 4.05 7.67 -3.77
CA PHE A 172 3.31 6.94 -2.73
C PHE A 172 4.14 6.59 -1.50
N GLY A 173 5.45 6.83 -1.51
CA GLY A 173 6.31 6.60 -0.34
C GLY A 173 6.62 5.14 -0.04
N VAL A 174 6.27 4.22 -0.93
CA VAL A 174 6.48 2.79 -0.76
C VAL A 174 7.89 2.44 -1.18
N TYR A 175 8.76 2.20 -0.19
CA TYR A 175 10.13 1.78 -0.46
C TYR A 175 10.15 0.41 -1.15
N PHE A 176 10.87 0.32 -2.26
CA PHE A 176 11.30 -0.94 -2.84
C PHE A 176 12.71 -0.80 -3.42
N GLU A 177 13.45 -1.91 -3.42
CA GLU A 177 14.80 -1.98 -3.98
C GLU A 177 15.05 -3.36 -4.57
N LYS A 178 15.57 -3.39 -5.80
CA LYS A 178 15.92 -4.62 -6.52
C LYS A 178 17.12 -5.28 -5.84
N THR A 179 17.01 -6.55 -5.52
CA THR A 179 18.06 -7.35 -4.89
C THR A 179 18.50 -8.46 -5.83
N ASP A 180 19.74 -8.39 -6.30
CA ASP A 180 20.32 -9.43 -7.14
C ASP A 180 20.94 -10.54 -6.27
N PRO A 181 20.78 -11.82 -6.63
CA PRO A 181 21.33 -12.93 -5.85
C PRO A 181 22.84 -12.83 -5.65
N ASP A 182 23.56 -12.29 -6.64
CA ASP A 182 25.04 -12.14 -6.63
C ASP A 182 25.54 -10.91 -5.86
N SER A 183 24.65 -10.00 -5.45
CA SER A 183 25.03 -8.77 -4.71
C SER A 183 25.27 -9.01 -3.21
N SER A 184 24.98 -10.22 -2.72
CA SER A 184 25.10 -10.61 -1.29
C SER A 184 26.50 -11.08 -0.87
N GLY A 185 27.54 -10.76 -1.64
CA GLY A 185 28.91 -11.24 -1.38
C GLY A 185 29.99 -10.22 -1.68
N THR A 186 30.06 -9.10 -0.95
CA THR A 186 31.30 -8.31 -0.85
C THR A 186 31.34 -7.37 0.35
N ASP A 187 31.21 -7.92 1.56
CA ASP A 187 31.90 -7.33 2.72
C ASP A 187 33.26 -8.03 2.86
N ALA A 188 34.25 -7.43 2.20
CA ALA A 188 35.65 -7.81 2.27
C ALA A 188 36.22 -7.47 3.65
N GLY A 189 36.14 -8.43 4.58
CA GLY A 189 37.08 -8.53 5.69
C GLY A 189 38.47 -8.77 5.14
N THR A 190 39.30 -7.74 5.18
CA THR A 190 40.71 -7.79 4.81
C THR A 190 41.48 -8.66 5.81
N ALA A 191 41.97 -9.81 5.36
CA ALA A 191 43.14 -10.47 5.96
C ALA A 191 43.83 -11.34 4.90
N ALA A 192 45.03 -10.91 4.51
CA ALA A 192 45.96 -11.66 3.70
C ALA A 192 46.46 -12.91 4.45
N THR A 193 46.65 -14.03 3.73
CA THR A 193 47.93 -14.77 3.70
C THR A 193 47.91 -15.90 2.64
N GLU A 194 48.76 -15.69 1.65
CA GLU A 194 49.65 -16.61 0.91
C GLU A 194 49.44 -18.15 0.83
N SER A 195 49.56 -18.61 -0.42
CA SER A 195 50.37 -19.74 -0.92
C SER A 195 49.88 -21.19 -0.78
N GLY A 196 49.77 -21.87 -1.95
CA GLY A 196 49.65 -23.32 -2.02
C GLY A 196 49.35 -23.88 -3.43
N THR A 197 50.38 -23.94 -4.29
CA THR A 197 50.41 -24.67 -5.57
C THR A 197 50.11 -26.15 -5.40
N THR A 198 49.17 -26.73 -6.18
CA THR A 198 49.38 -27.91 -7.06
C THR A 198 48.10 -28.35 -7.79
N SER A 199 48.25 -28.57 -9.09
CA SER A 199 47.41 -29.40 -9.99
C SER A 199 48.40 -30.27 -10.79
N PRO A 200 48.02 -31.33 -11.55
CA PRO A 200 46.68 -31.83 -11.88
C PRO A 200 46.55 -33.38 -11.80
N VAL A 201 45.34 -33.92 -12.00
CA VAL A 201 45.15 -35.30 -12.48
C VAL A 201 43.97 -35.33 -13.47
N PRO A 202 44.10 -35.91 -14.68
CA PRO A 202 43.00 -36.01 -15.64
C PRO A 202 42.21 -37.31 -15.41
N SER A 203 40.88 -37.24 -15.49
CA SER A 203 40.04 -38.44 -15.60
C SER A 203 39.19 -38.35 -16.85
N THR A 204 39.54 -39.20 -17.81
CA THR A 204 38.80 -39.51 -19.03
C THR A 204 37.62 -40.42 -18.73
N ALA A 205 36.42 -39.99 -19.13
CA ALA A 205 35.31 -40.89 -19.46
C ALA A 205 34.40 -40.23 -20.52
N THR A 206 34.32 -40.86 -21.69
CA THR A 206 33.44 -40.52 -22.83
C THR A 206 32.04 -41.17 -22.67
N PRO A 207 31.04 -40.87 -23.52
CA PRO A 207 29.65 -40.68 -23.13
C PRO A 207 28.75 -41.88 -23.48
N THR A 208 27.63 -42.02 -22.76
CA THR A 208 26.52 -42.88 -23.19
C THR A 208 25.18 -42.14 -23.09
N GLU A 209 24.43 -42.35 -24.15
CA GLU A 209 23.18 -41.76 -24.62
C GLU A 209 21.94 -41.81 -23.72
N THR A 210 21.11 -40.80 -23.95
CA THR A 210 19.63 -40.83 -24.07
C THR A 210 18.79 -41.07 -22.80
N GLY A 211 18.24 -39.97 -22.30
CA GLY A 211 17.07 -39.95 -21.45
C GLY A 211 16.32 -38.63 -21.62
N THR A 212 15.25 -38.66 -22.43
CA THR A 212 14.26 -37.59 -22.57
C THR A 212 13.76 -37.17 -21.20
N ARG A 213 14.29 -36.06 -20.68
CA ARG A 213 13.74 -35.40 -19.50
C ARG A 213 12.88 -34.26 -20.00
N THR A 214 11.58 -34.43 -19.80
CA THR A 214 10.54 -33.42 -19.84
C THR A 214 11.09 -32.06 -19.38
N GLY A 215 10.93 -31.06 -20.25
CA GLY A 215 11.42 -29.71 -20.00
C GLY A 215 10.98 -29.18 -18.65
N THR A 216 11.96 -28.79 -17.84
CA THR A 216 11.78 -27.77 -16.82
C THR A 216 11.17 -26.55 -17.52
N PRO A 217 10.03 -26.00 -17.07
CA PRO A 217 9.57 -24.74 -17.61
C PRO A 217 10.68 -23.72 -17.38
N ALA A 218 11.10 -23.05 -18.45
CA ALA A 218 12.11 -22.01 -18.36
C ALA A 218 11.66 -21.00 -17.30
N ALA A 219 12.46 -20.85 -16.25
CA ALA A 219 12.36 -19.72 -15.36
C ALA A 219 12.89 -18.52 -16.14
N ASP A 220 12.05 -17.97 -17.01
CA ASP A 220 12.35 -16.75 -17.73
C ASP A 220 12.23 -15.59 -16.74
N GLY A 221 13.37 -15.20 -16.17
CA GLY A 221 13.50 -14.10 -15.23
C GLY A 221 14.82 -14.20 -14.49
N ASP A 222 15.73 -13.31 -14.84
CA ASP A 222 16.81 -12.84 -13.98
C ASP A 222 16.36 -12.91 -12.51
N GLY A 223 17.00 -13.78 -11.72
CA GLY A 223 16.53 -14.26 -10.41
C GLY A 223 16.52 -13.24 -9.28
N TYR A 224 16.33 -11.95 -9.59
CA TYR A 224 16.26 -10.88 -8.63
C TYR A 224 14.95 -10.88 -7.85
N MET A 225 15.03 -10.36 -6.64
CA MET A 225 13.89 -10.11 -5.76
C MET A 225 13.80 -8.61 -5.47
N PHE A 226 12.86 -8.24 -4.61
CA PHE A 226 12.78 -6.89 -4.06
C PHE A 226 12.69 -6.94 -2.55
N THR A 227 13.46 -6.09 -1.88
CA THR A 227 13.09 -5.65 -0.53
C THR A 227 12.03 -4.58 -0.69
N HIS A 228 10.86 -4.74 -0.06
CA HIS A 228 9.77 -3.77 -0.16
C HIS A 228 9.10 -3.56 1.20
N ARG A 229 8.53 -2.37 1.42
CA ARG A 229 7.66 -2.09 2.57
C ARG A 229 6.21 -2.24 2.16
N SER A 230 5.44 -2.97 2.94
CA SER A 230 4.02 -3.19 2.68
C SER A 230 3.18 -1.96 3.02
N LEU A 231 2.17 -1.67 2.19
CA LEU A 231 1.18 -0.63 2.43
C LEU A 231 -0.14 -1.01 1.77
N ILE A 232 -1.23 -0.93 2.51
CA ILE A 232 -2.61 -0.97 2.01
C ILE A 232 -3.28 0.34 2.37
N LEU A 233 -3.96 0.97 1.41
CA LEU A 233 -4.74 2.18 1.59
C LEU A 233 -6.22 1.88 1.34
N LEU A 234 -7.10 2.33 2.22
CA LEU A 234 -8.53 2.46 1.95
C LEU A 234 -8.81 3.94 1.66
N VAL A 235 -9.30 4.22 0.46
CA VAL A 235 -9.46 5.58 -0.08
C VAL A 235 -10.93 5.80 -0.41
N ASN A 236 -11.47 6.98 -0.13
CA ASN A 236 -12.83 7.34 -0.54
C ASN A 236 -12.90 7.78 -2.01
N GLY A 237 -14.11 7.94 -2.56
CA GLY A 237 -14.32 8.34 -3.95
C GLY A 237 -13.80 9.75 -4.32
N GLU A 238 -13.37 10.55 -3.33
CA GLU A 238 -12.76 11.87 -3.55
C GLU A 238 -11.21 11.79 -3.58
N GLY A 239 -10.66 10.59 -3.32
CA GLY A 239 -9.22 10.30 -3.30
C GLY A 239 -8.54 10.53 -1.95
N TYR A 240 -9.29 10.63 -0.85
CA TYR A 240 -8.73 10.81 0.49
C TYR A 240 -8.59 9.49 1.24
N VAL A 241 -7.48 9.34 1.96
CA VAL A 241 -7.19 8.13 2.74
C VAL A 241 -8.05 8.11 3.99
N GLU A 242 -8.85 7.06 4.11
CA GLU A 242 -9.77 6.80 5.21
C GLU A 242 -9.17 5.82 6.21
N ARG A 243 -8.41 4.84 5.74
CA ARG A 243 -7.59 3.94 6.58
C ARG A 243 -6.32 3.58 5.83
N PHE A 244 -5.28 3.24 6.57
CA PHE A 244 -4.11 2.59 6.01
C PHE A 244 -3.59 1.51 6.96
N TRP A 245 -2.86 0.55 6.40
CA TRP A 245 -2.09 -0.44 7.15
C TRP A 245 -0.70 -0.51 6.50
N ASN A 246 0.35 -0.32 7.30
CA ASN A 246 1.73 -0.30 6.80
C ASN A 246 2.61 -1.30 7.54
N GLY A 247 3.70 -1.72 6.91
CA GLY A 247 4.62 -2.70 7.50
C GLY A 247 3.91 -4.01 7.83
N ASP A 248 4.07 -4.48 9.06
CA ASP A 248 3.53 -5.75 9.52
C ASP A 248 1.99 -5.76 9.53
N GLU A 249 1.37 -4.64 9.91
CA GLU A 249 -0.10 -4.50 9.99
C GLU A 249 -0.78 -4.75 8.64
N ALA A 250 -0.11 -4.36 7.55
CA ALA A 250 -0.59 -4.61 6.19
C ALA A 250 -0.72 -6.12 5.89
N THR A 251 0.12 -6.94 6.51
CA THR A 251 0.14 -8.39 6.32
C THR A 251 -0.56 -9.20 7.42
N SER A 252 -0.75 -8.62 8.61
CA SER A 252 -1.28 -9.32 9.80
C SER A 252 -2.69 -8.87 10.19
N THR A 253 -3.02 -7.58 10.04
CA THR A 253 -4.25 -6.97 10.56
C THR A 253 -5.23 -6.64 9.45
N ALA A 254 -4.73 -6.14 8.31
CA ALA A 254 -5.56 -5.60 7.24
C ALA A 254 -6.66 -6.56 6.75
N ALA A 255 -6.36 -7.86 6.64
CA ALA A 255 -7.34 -8.86 6.18
C ALA A 255 -8.57 -8.99 7.10
N ALA A 256 -8.42 -8.71 8.39
CA ALA A 256 -9.52 -8.75 9.35
C ALA A 256 -10.33 -7.44 9.38
N GLU A 257 -9.67 -6.29 9.17
CA GLU A 257 -10.29 -4.98 9.36
C GLU A 257 -10.81 -4.33 8.07
N LEU A 258 -10.10 -4.53 6.94
CA LEU A 258 -10.42 -3.91 5.66
C LEU A 258 -11.86 -4.19 5.20
N PRO A 259 -12.39 -5.44 5.29
CA PRO A 259 -13.75 -5.72 4.82
C PRO A 259 -14.83 -4.89 5.54
N ASP A 260 -14.70 -4.73 6.86
CA ASP A 260 -15.67 -3.97 7.66
C ASP A 260 -15.44 -2.45 7.57
N ALA A 261 -14.20 -2.00 7.45
CA ALA A 261 -13.89 -0.59 7.17
C ALA A 261 -14.47 -0.15 5.82
N MET A 262 -14.29 -0.96 4.78
CA MET A 262 -14.81 -0.71 3.45
C MET A 262 -16.35 -0.74 3.42
N ASN A 263 -16.99 -1.70 4.12
CA ASN A 263 -18.45 -1.75 4.23
C ASN A 263 -19.05 -0.54 4.97
N ARG A 264 -18.32 0.06 5.91
CA ARG A 264 -18.71 1.33 6.54
C ARG A 264 -18.54 2.51 5.59
N LEU A 265 -17.40 2.59 4.93
CA LEU A 265 -17.06 3.70 4.04
C LEU A 265 -18.05 3.83 2.87
N ARG A 266 -18.45 2.73 2.24
CA ARG A 266 -19.42 2.78 1.13
C ARG A 266 -20.82 3.30 1.51
N LYS A 267 -21.13 3.38 2.80
CA LYS A 267 -22.44 3.81 3.33
C LYS A 267 -22.44 5.26 3.81
N ALA A 268 -21.26 5.87 3.92
CA ALA A 268 -21.06 7.21 4.43
C ALA A 268 -21.07 8.23 3.29
#